data_AF-A0A7J9GPB3-F1
#
_entry.id   AF-A0A7J9GPB3-F1
#
_cell.length_a   1.000
_cell.length_b   1.000
_cell.length_c   1.000
_cell.angle_alpha   90.00
_cell.angle_beta   90.00
_cell.angle_gamma   90.00
#
_symmetry.space_group_name_H-M   'P 1'
#
loop_
_entity.id
_entity.type
_entity.pdbx_description
1 polymer ?
#
loop_
_entity_poly.entity_id
_entity_poly.type
_entity_poly.pdbx_seq_one_letter_code
_entity_poly.pdbx_strand_id
1 'polypeptide(L)'
;MGRAEWVIEVDEDLKTMVASETEMKHWMKRSIYKVPPHITDHKQRALLHFLKRSGKPLEFFVESLHKDLQQLRDCYELLDPMWQDDDHKFMQLMILDGCFMLEILCFDTHTMEDYAETDPIFSNHGKIHIIPFIKRDMLMLENQLPMQLLHSLVAVDSNGTKVIPSLWTHY
;
A
#
# COMPACT_ATOMS: atom_id res chain seq x y z
N MET A 1 29.34 5.78 0.27
CA MET A 1 28.56 4.58 -0.09
C MET A 1 27.44 5.07 -0.97
N GLY A 2 27.57 4.86 -2.28
CA GLY A 2 26.68 5.48 -3.28
C GLY A 2 25.24 5.04 -3.07
N ARG A 3 24.33 6.01 -3.09
CA ARG A 3 22.88 5.83 -3.14
C ARG A 3 22.55 4.81 -4.23
N ALA A 4 21.78 3.77 -3.92
CA ALA A 4 21.48 2.73 -4.90
C ALA A 4 20.54 3.33 -5.96
N GLU A 5 21.02 3.42 -7.20
CA GLU A 5 20.34 4.12 -8.30
C GLU A 5 18.89 3.64 -8.52
N TRP A 6 18.63 2.35 -8.24
CA TRP A 6 17.31 1.73 -8.37
C TRP A 6 16.27 2.23 -7.34
N VAL A 7 16.67 2.64 -6.12
CA VAL A 7 15.74 3.18 -5.12
C VAL A 7 15.18 4.50 -5.61
N ILE A 8 16.05 5.31 -6.22
CA ILE A 8 15.68 6.58 -6.84
C ILE A 8 14.71 6.31 -8.00
N GLU A 9 14.96 5.27 -8.79
CA GLU A 9 14.09 4.91 -9.92
C GLU A 9 12.70 4.50 -9.46
N VAL A 10 12.56 3.62 -8.46
CA VAL A 10 11.24 3.25 -7.91
C VAL A 10 10.50 4.45 -7.31
N ASP A 11 11.22 5.31 -6.59
CA ASP A 11 10.66 6.51 -5.97
C ASP A 11 10.24 7.56 -7.02
N GLU A 12 11.06 7.80 -8.05
CA GLU A 12 10.74 8.69 -9.17
C GLU A 12 9.59 8.13 -10.03
N ASP A 13 9.54 6.82 -10.25
CA ASP A 13 8.41 6.18 -10.92
C ASP A 13 7.13 6.31 -10.09
N LEU A 14 7.19 6.15 -8.76
CA LEU A 14 6.03 6.36 -7.88
C LEU A 14 5.58 7.82 -7.89
N LYS A 15 6.52 8.77 -7.88
CA LYS A 15 6.21 10.20 -8.03
C LYS A 15 5.60 10.52 -9.40
N THR A 16 6.14 9.95 -10.47
CA THR A 16 5.66 10.13 -11.85
C THR A 16 4.28 9.50 -12.04
N MET A 17 4.06 8.33 -11.44
CA MET A 17 2.76 7.65 -11.39
C MET A 17 1.71 8.48 -10.64
N VAL A 18 2.07 9.13 -9.53
CA VAL A 18 1.19 10.06 -8.80
C VAL A 18 0.93 11.33 -9.64
N ALA A 19 1.84 11.71 -10.53
CA ALA A 19 1.73 12.90 -11.37
C ALA A 19 1.00 12.68 -12.72
N SER A 20 0.87 11.44 -13.21
CA SER A 20 0.38 11.13 -14.57
C SER A 20 -0.87 10.24 -14.58
N GLU A 21 -2.02 10.82 -14.97
CA GLU A 21 -3.32 10.12 -15.05
C GLU A 21 -3.34 8.97 -16.08
N THR A 22 -2.47 9.03 -17.11
CA THR A 22 -2.46 8.05 -18.22
C THR A 22 -1.69 6.79 -17.85
N GLU A 23 -0.52 6.98 -17.23
CA GLU A 23 0.25 5.86 -16.66
C GLU A 23 -0.53 5.24 -15.51
N MET A 24 -1.20 6.06 -14.69
CA MET A 24 -2.11 5.62 -13.65
C MET A 24 -3.20 4.68 -14.19
N LYS A 25 -3.97 5.07 -15.21
CA LYS A 25 -5.00 4.17 -15.80
C LYS A 25 -4.42 2.86 -16.34
N HIS A 26 -3.20 2.91 -16.87
CA HIS A 26 -2.48 1.74 -17.37
C HIS A 26 -2.06 0.78 -16.25
N TRP A 27 -1.56 1.32 -15.14
CA TRP A 27 -1.14 0.57 -13.94
C TRP A 27 -2.33 -0.01 -13.16
N MET A 28 -3.41 0.75 -13.04
CA MET A 28 -4.62 0.34 -12.34
C MET A 28 -5.32 -0.86 -12.98
N LYS A 29 -5.20 -1.02 -14.30
CA LYS A 29 -5.68 -2.20 -15.02
C LYS A 29 -4.87 -3.47 -14.69
N ARG A 30 -3.67 -3.31 -14.12
CA ARG A 30 -2.69 -4.37 -13.86
C ARG A 30 -2.59 -4.73 -12.37
N SER A 31 -3.19 -3.96 -11.46
CA SER A 31 -3.22 -4.30 -10.03
C SER A 31 -3.59 -5.77 -9.80
N ILE A 32 -2.83 -6.49 -8.96
CA ILE A 32 -3.14 -7.89 -8.57
C ILE A 32 -4.55 -7.96 -7.97
N TYR A 33 -5.00 -6.87 -7.35
CA TYR A 33 -6.36 -6.72 -6.86
C TYR A 33 -7.33 -6.35 -7.97
N LYS A 34 -8.41 -7.12 -8.11
CA LYS A 34 -9.61 -6.69 -8.85
C LYS A 34 -10.48 -5.82 -7.96
N VAL A 35 -9.98 -4.67 -7.54
CA VAL A 35 -10.83 -3.68 -6.89
C VAL A 35 -11.64 -2.95 -7.97
N PRO A 36 -12.92 -2.61 -7.73
CA PRO A 36 -13.66 -1.77 -8.65
C PRO A 36 -12.86 -0.52 -9.04
N PRO A 37 -12.88 -0.07 -10.32
CA PRO A 37 -12.04 1.01 -10.82
C PRO A 37 -12.12 2.32 -10.02
N HIS A 38 -13.24 2.55 -9.33
CA HIS A 38 -13.48 3.72 -8.50
C HIS A 38 -12.72 3.72 -7.17
N ILE A 39 -12.20 2.58 -6.70
CA ILE A 39 -11.39 2.52 -5.46
C ILE A 39 -9.92 2.87 -5.74
N THR A 40 -9.49 2.71 -6.99
CA THR A 40 -8.07 2.74 -7.32
C THR A 40 -7.46 4.14 -7.13
N ASP A 41 -8.20 5.20 -7.47
CA ASP A 41 -7.79 6.60 -7.21
C ASP A 41 -7.58 6.87 -5.71
N HIS A 42 -8.24 6.11 -4.84
CA HIS A 42 -8.09 6.25 -3.40
C HIS A 42 -6.86 5.57 -2.83
N LYS A 43 -6.26 4.60 -3.54
CA LYS A 43 -5.00 3.95 -3.10
C LYS A 43 -3.83 4.92 -3.12
N GLN A 44 -3.74 5.74 -4.17
CA GLN A 44 -2.69 6.76 -4.27
C GLN A 44 -2.86 7.85 -3.22
N ARG A 45 -4.10 8.32 -3.02
CA ARG A 45 -4.42 9.30 -1.98
C ARG A 45 -4.06 8.76 -0.60
N ALA A 46 -4.38 7.51 -0.33
CA ALA A 46 -3.98 6.80 0.89
C ALA A 46 -2.46 6.74 1.06
N LEU A 47 -1.70 6.41 0.01
CA LEU A 47 -0.24 6.45 0.05
C LEU A 47 0.31 7.84 0.40
N LEU A 48 -0.24 8.90 -0.19
CA LEU A 48 0.19 10.28 0.10
C LEU A 48 -0.10 10.68 1.55
N HIS A 49 -1.28 10.33 2.06
CA HIS A 49 -1.63 10.55 3.47
C HIS A 49 -0.72 9.75 4.41
N PHE A 50 -0.48 8.48 4.10
CA PHE A 50 0.43 7.61 4.83
C PHE A 50 1.85 8.19 4.91
N LEU A 51 2.44 8.58 3.77
CA LEU A 51 3.78 9.18 3.71
C LEU A 51 3.85 10.52 4.44
N LYS A 52 2.83 11.36 4.29
CA LYS A 52 2.74 12.65 5.00
C LYS A 52 2.75 12.45 6.51
N ARG A 53 2.05 11.43 7.01
CA ARG A 53 1.92 11.16 8.44
C ARG A 53 3.13 10.44 9.03
N SER A 54 3.74 9.53 8.27
CA SER A 54 4.99 8.87 8.69
C SER A 54 6.15 9.87 8.79
N GLY A 55 6.12 10.92 7.96
CA GLY A 55 7.23 11.88 7.83
C GLY A 55 8.50 11.23 7.28
N LYS A 56 8.40 10.00 6.75
CA LYS A 56 9.49 9.24 6.15
C LYS A 56 9.44 9.39 4.65
N PRO A 57 10.59 9.64 4.00
CA PRO A 57 10.61 9.68 2.56
C PRO A 57 10.47 8.24 2.03
N LEU A 58 9.83 8.09 0.88
CA LEU A 58 9.33 6.83 0.33
C LEU A 58 10.44 5.78 0.14
N GLU A 59 11.66 6.24 -0.09
CA GLU A 59 12.87 5.44 -0.25
C GLU A 59 13.09 4.48 0.93
N PHE A 60 12.78 4.87 2.17
CA PHE A 60 12.94 3.97 3.32
C PHE A 60 11.97 2.77 3.27
N PHE A 61 10.78 2.95 2.73
CA PHE A 61 9.82 1.87 2.56
C PHE A 61 10.28 0.93 1.44
N VAL A 62 10.72 1.50 0.31
CA VAL A 62 11.28 0.74 -0.82
C VAL A 62 12.47 -0.11 -0.38
N GLU A 63 13.43 0.49 0.34
CA GLU A 63 14.59 -0.23 0.87
C GLU A 63 14.23 -1.34 1.86
N SER A 64 13.19 -1.13 2.67
CA SER A 64 12.73 -2.16 3.61
C SER A 64 12.07 -3.33 2.89
N LEU A 65 11.15 -3.05 1.96
CA LEU A 65 10.45 -4.09 1.21
C LEU A 65 11.39 -4.88 0.30
N HIS A 66 12.41 -4.23 -0.25
CA HIS A 66 13.38 -4.90 -1.11
C HIS A 66 14.10 -6.05 -0.40
N LYS A 67 14.40 -5.91 0.90
CA LYS A 67 15.00 -6.98 1.70
C LYS A 67 14.11 -8.21 1.80
N ASP A 68 12.80 -8.01 1.72
CA ASP A 68 11.79 -9.06 1.80
C ASP A 68 11.23 -9.44 0.41
N LEU A 69 11.72 -8.85 -0.68
CA LEU A 69 11.12 -8.94 -2.02
C LEU A 69 10.89 -10.39 -2.47
N GLN A 70 11.91 -11.23 -2.32
CA GLN A 70 11.80 -12.64 -2.67
C GLN A 70 10.80 -13.37 -1.76
N GLN A 71 10.81 -13.12 -0.46
CA GLN A 71 9.86 -13.72 0.47
C GLN A 71 8.41 -13.30 0.15
N LEU A 72 8.21 -12.04 -0.24
CA LEU A 72 6.91 -11.54 -0.68
C LEU A 72 6.43 -12.23 -1.95
N ARG A 73 7.32 -12.50 -2.91
CA ARG A 73 7.01 -13.27 -4.12
C ARG A 73 6.69 -14.72 -3.81
N ASP A 74 7.47 -15.34 -2.93
CA ASP A 74 7.29 -16.75 -2.53
C ASP A 74 5.96 -17.00 -1.81
N CYS A 75 5.27 -15.94 -1.33
CA CYS A 75 3.90 -16.04 -0.81
C CYS A 75 2.84 -16.31 -1.90
N TYR A 76 3.20 -16.17 -3.18
CA TYR A 76 2.30 -16.37 -4.32
C TYR A 76 2.69 -17.63 -5.10
N GLU A 77 1.81 -18.65 -5.14
CA GLU A 77 2.06 -19.89 -5.90
C GLU A 77 2.11 -19.67 -7.42
N LEU A 78 1.29 -18.74 -7.93
CA LEU A 78 1.16 -18.44 -9.37
C LEU A 78 1.13 -16.93 -9.59
N LEU A 79 2.28 -16.29 -9.44
CA LEU A 79 2.43 -14.88 -9.78
C LEU A 79 2.53 -14.71 -11.31
N ASP A 80 1.75 -13.81 -11.90
CA ASP A 80 1.84 -13.51 -13.34
C ASP A 80 3.29 -13.15 -13.71
N PRO A 81 3.85 -13.69 -14.80
CA PRO A 81 5.22 -13.41 -15.23
C PRO A 81 5.56 -11.92 -15.27
N MET A 82 4.59 -11.05 -15.56
CA MET A 82 4.83 -9.61 -15.58
C MET A 82 5.28 -9.01 -14.23
N TRP A 83 5.00 -9.68 -13.12
CA TRP A 83 5.43 -9.29 -11.77
C TRP A 83 6.68 -10.03 -11.29
N GLN A 84 7.02 -11.14 -11.95
CA GLN A 84 8.27 -11.86 -11.73
C GLN A 84 9.44 -11.17 -12.44
N ASP A 85 9.20 -10.67 -13.64
CA ASP A 85 10.24 -10.10 -14.50
C ASP A 85 10.61 -8.65 -14.14
N ASP A 86 9.81 -7.97 -13.30
CA ASP A 86 9.99 -6.56 -12.97
C ASP A 86 9.80 -6.29 -11.47
N ASP A 87 10.93 -6.22 -10.77
CA ASP A 87 11.01 -5.95 -9.33
C ASP A 87 10.41 -4.59 -8.97
N HIS A 88 10.62 -3.57 -9.82
CA HIS A 88 10.16 -2.21 -9.57
C HIS A 88 8.64 -2.17 -9.54
N LYS A 89 8.00 -2.73 -10.57
CA LYS A 89 6.54 -2.78 -10.67
C LYS A 89 5.90 -3.58 -9.55
N PHE A 90 6.50 -4.71 -9.18
CA PHE A 90 5.99 -5.51 -8.07
C PHE A 90 6.11 -4.76 -6.73
N MET A 91 7.24 -4.11 -6.46
CA MET A 91 7.40 -3.31 -5.24
C MET A 91 6.41 -2.14 -5.18
N GLN A 92 6.22 -1.41 -6.28
CA GLN A 92 5.27 -0.30 -6.36
C GLN A 92 3.86 -0.76 -6.02
N LEU A 93 3.44 -1.88 -6.60
CA LEU A 93 2.16 -2.51 -6.31
C LEU A 93 2.04 -2.86 -4.82
N MET A 94 3.04 -3.54 -4.26
CA MET A 94 3.05 -3.92 -2.85
C MET A 94 2.97 -2.70 -1.92
N ILE A 95 3.70 -1.64 -2.20
CA ILE A 95 3.65 -0.40 -1.41
C ILE A 95 2.26 0.24 -1.51
N LEU A 96 1.73 0.39 -2.72
CA LEU A 96 0.45 1.04 -2.96
C LEU A 96 -0.70 0.29 -2.26
N ASP A 97 -0.74 -1.03 -2.41
CA ASP A 97 -1.77 -1.88 -1.82
C ASP A 97 -1.60 -2.01 -0.30
N GLY A 98 -0.36 -2.15 0.17
CA GLY A 98 -0.05 -2.24 1.60
C GLY A 98 -0.38 -0.95 2.36
N CYS A 99 0.00 0.20 1.82
CA CYS A 99 -0.37 1.49 2.43
C CYS A 99 -1.90 1.69 2.42
N PHE A 100 -2.59 1.35 1.34
CA PHE A 100 -4.05 1.44 1.30
C PHE A 100 -4.71 0.53 2.34
N MET A 101 -4.22 -0.70 2.51
CA MET A 101 -4.71 -1.61 3.55
C MET A 101 -4.48 -1.04 4.96
N LEU A 102 -3.30 -0.49 5.23
CA LEU A 102 -2.98 0.14 6.52
C LEU A 102 -3.89 1.35 6.80
N GLU A 103 -4.13 2.23 5.81
CA GLU A 103 -5.07 3.35 5.99
C GLU A 103 -6.47 2.87 6.35
N ILE A 104 -6.99 1.84 5.67
CA ILE A 104 -8.33 1.28 5.95
C ILE A 104 -8.41 0.74 7.38
N LEU A 105 -7.38 0.02 7.84
CA LEU A 105 -7.32 -0.56 9.18
C LEU A 105 -7.22 0.53 10.27
N CYS A 106 -6.38 1.53 10.06
CA CYS A 106 -6.17 2.59 11.02
C CYS A 106 -7.34 3.58 11.10
N PHE A 107 -7.96 3.91 9.97
CA PHE A 107 -9.14 4.76 9.94
C PHE A 107 -10.32 4.09 10.65
N ASP A 108 -10.53 2.78 10.44
CA ASP A 108 -11.61 2.04 11.09
C ASP A 108 -11.47 2.01 12.63
N THR A 109 -10.26 2.14 13.14
CA THR A 109 -9.95 2.15 14.58
C THR A 109 -9.88 3.56 15.18
N HIS A 110 -10.30 4.59 14.43
CA HIS A 110 -10.30 6.01 14.85
C HIS A 110 -8.91 6.54 15.23
N THR A 111 -7.86 6.00 14.61
CA THR A 111 -6.48 6.43 14.87
C THR A 111 -6.00 7.54 13.94
N MET A 112 -6.87 8.04 13.05
CA MET A 112 -6.57 9.02 12.00
C MET A 112 -7.71 10.04 11.85
N GLU A 113 -7.37 11.33 11.79
CA GLU A 113 -8.32 12.45 11.67
C GLU A 113 -7.93 13.42 10.52
N ASP A 114 -7.01 13.03 9.64
CA ASP A 114 -6.45 13.92 8.61
C ASP A 114 -7.18 13.88 7.26
N TYR A 115 -8.26 13.10 7.15
CA TYR A 115 -9.16 13.07 6.00
C TYR A 115 -10.33 14.04 6.17
N ALA A 116 -10.84 14.56 5.05
CA ALA A 116 -12.00 15.46 5.07
C ALA A 116 -13.28 14.71 5.46
N GLU A 117 -14.20 15.38 6.17
CA GLU A 117 -15.49 14.77 6.54
C GLU A 117 -16.33 14.34 5.31
N THR A 118 -16.10 14.97 4.17
CA THR A 118 -16.75 14.65 2.89
C THR A 118 -15.99 13.61 2.07
N ASP A 119 -14.95 12.98 2.61
CA ASP A 119 -14.19 11.96 1.90
C ASP A 119 -15.09 10.77 1.51
N PRO A 120 -15.04 10.27 0.28
CA PRO A 120 -15.88 9.15 -0.15
C PRO A 120 -15.57 7.82 0.55
N ILE A 121 -14.34 7.61 1.05
CA ILE A 121 -13.92 6.38 1.75
C ILE A 121 -13.64 6.65 3.22
N PHE A 122 -12.77 7.62 3.51
CA PHE A 122 -12.26 7.93 4.86
C PHE A 122 -13.12 9.02 5.54
N SER A 123 -14.43 8.80 5.57
CA SER A 123 -15.40 9.60 6.32
C SER A 123 -16.32 8.72 7.17
N ASN A 124 -17.15 9.31 8.02
CA ASN A 124 -18.19 8.55 8.73
C ASN A 124 -19.15 7.84 7.76
N HIS A 125 -19.47 8.46 6.62
CA HIS A 125 -20.30 7.82 5.59
C HIS A 125 -19.55 6.64 4.95
N GLY A 126 -18.31 6.85 4.53
CA GLY A 126 -17.47 5.80 3.94
C GLY A 126 -17.20 4.65 4.92
N LYS A 127 -17.03 4.93 6.21
CA LYS A 127 -16.88 3.93 7.27
C LYS A 127 -18.08 2.98 7.36
N ILE A 128 -19.29 3.51 7.27
CA ILE A 128 -20.51 2.72 7.40
C ILE A 128 -20.83 1.99 6.09
N HIS A 129 -20.59 2.62 4.94
CA HIS A 129 -21.13 2.16 3.66
C HIS A 129 -20.12 1.66 2.64
N ILE A 130 -18.82 1.97 2.77
CA ILE A 130 -17.79 1.66 1.76
C ILE A 130 -16.73 0.73 2.33
N ILE A 131 -16.18 1.05 3.50
CA ILE A 131 -15.13 0.26 4.16
C ILE A 131 -15.52 -1.22 4.37
N PRO A 132 -16.77 -1.58 4.76
CA PRO A 132 -17.15 -2.98 4.89
C PRO A 132 -17.03 -3.78 3.58
N PHE A 133 -17.34 -3.15 2.44
CA PHE A 133 -17.17 -3.78 1.12
C PHE A 133 -15.69 -3.93 0.76
N ILE A 134 -14.89 -2.88 0.99
CA ILE A 134 -13.44 -2.93 0.77
C ILE A 134 -12.80 -4.03 1.61
N LYS A 135 -13.15 -4.14 2.90
CA LYS A 135 -12.64 -5.18 3.80
C LYS A 135 -13.04 -6.58 3.33
N ARG A 136 -14.29 -6.76 2.87
CA ARG A 136 -14.73 -8.03 2.30
C ARG A 136 -13.89 -8.40 1.08
N ASP A 137 -13.65 -7.44 0.18
CA ASP A 137 -12.84 -7.67 -1.00
C ASP A 137 -11.38 -7.98 -0.64
N MET A 138 -10.82 -7.34 0.39
CA MET A 138 -9.47 -7.63 0.92
C MET A 138 -9.34 -9.05 1.53
N LEU A 139 -10.43 -9.67 1.97
CA LEU A 139 -10.42 -11.03 2.51
C LEU A 139 -10.51 -12.11 1.40
N MET A 140 -10.80 -11.72 0.16
CA MET A 140 -10.83 -12.65 -0.97
C MET A 140 -9.43 -13.17 -1.28
N LEU A 141 -9.28 -14.47 -1.55
CA LEU A 141 -7.98 -15.10 -1.87
C LEU A 141 -7.25 -14.41 -3.06
N GLU A 142 -8.01 -13.91 -4.03
CA GLU A 142 -7.48 -13.17 -5.19
C GLU A 142 -6.85 -11.81 -4.81
N ASN A 143 -7.19 -11.28 -3.63
CA ASN A 143 -6.86 -9.95 -3.15
C ASN A 143 -6.07 -10.04 -1.81
N GLN A 144 -5.21 -11.05 -1.64
CA GLN A 144 -4.43 -11.17 -0.41
C GLN A 144 -3.06 -10.50 -0.51
N LEU A 145 -2.73 -9.72 0.52
CA LEU A 145 -1.37 -9.23 0.78
C LEU A 145 -0.67 -10.19 1.74
N PRO A 146 0.63 -10.48 1.53
CA PRO A 146 1.43 -11.17 2.52
C PRO A 146 1.45 -10.34 3.80
N MET A 147 1.18 -10.94 4.95
CA MET A 147 1.22 -10.20 6.22
C MET A 147 2.61 -9.60 6.50
N GLN A 148 3.67 -10.24 5.99
CA GLN A 148 5.03 -9.72 6.03
C GLN A 148 5.16 -8.33 5.40
N LEU A 149 4.42 -8.03 4.33
CA LEU A 149 4.40 -6.70 3.72
C LEU A 149 3.98 -5.62 4.72
N LEU A 150 2.88 -5.88 5.44
CA LEU A 150 2.34 -4.93 6.42
C LEU A 150 3.33 -4.73 7.57
N HIS A 151 4.00 -5.80 8.01
CA HIS A 151 5.07 -5.70 9.02
C HIS A 151 6.23 -4.83 8.55
N SER A 152 6.70 -5.00 7.31
CA SER A 152 7.81 -4.21 6.77
C SER A 152 7.44 -2.73 6.63
N LEU A 153 6.20 -2.41 6.20
CA LEU A 153 5.72 -1.02 6.13
C LEU A 153 5.59 -0.38 7.52
N VAL A 154 4.95 -1.05 8.48
CA VAL A 154 4.78 -0.54 9.85
C VAL A 154 6.12 -0.40 10.58
N ALA A 155 7.07 -1.30 10.32
CA ALA A 155 8.40 -1.22 10.91
C ALA A 155 9.14 0.06 10.48
N VAL A 156 9.01 0.48 9.22
CA VAL A 156 9.61 1.73 8.74
C VAL A 156 8.91 2.95 9.35
N ASP A 157 7.58 2.94 9.38
CA ASP A 157 6.76 4.02 9.97
C ASP A 157 7.08 4.22 11.47
N SER A 158 7.24 3.12 12.22
CA SER A 158 7.46 3.12 13.68
C SER A 158 8.94 3.30 14.10
N ASN A 159 9.83 3.77 13.22
CA ASN A 159 11.28 3.87 13.45
C ASN A 159 11.98 2.55 13.84
N GLY A 160 11.50 1.40 13.34
CA GLY A 160 12.05 0.08 13.68
C GLY A 160 11.72 -0.40 15.09
N THR A 161 10.95 0.37 15.84
CA THR A 161 10.29 -0.13 17.04
C THR A 161 9.23 -1.11 16.54
N LYS A 162 9.30 -2.38 16.94
CA LYS A 162 8.15 -3.29 16.83
C LYS A 162 7.04 -2.79 17.77
N VAL A 163 6.50 -1.60 17.51
CA VAL A 163 5.17 -1.28 17.96
C VAL A 163 4.34 -2.20 17.08
N ILE A 164 3.97 -3.33 17.65
CA ILE A 164 2.71 -3.93 17.29
C ILE A 164 1.72 -2.91 17.84
N PRO A 165 1.13 -2.00 17.03
CA PRO A 165 0.08 -1.16 17.57
C PRO A 165 -0.94 -2.10 18.21
N SER A 166 -1.57 -1.68 19.30
CA SER A 166 -2.61 -2.45 20.00
C SER A 166 -3.72 -2.99 19.07
N LEU A 167 -3.75 -2.50 17.82
CA LEU A 167 -4.42 -3.03 16.63
C LEU A 167 -4.23 -4.54 16.34
N TRP A 168 -3.10 -5.18 16.71
CA TRP A 168 -2.84 -6.59 16.35
C TRP A 168 -2.98 -7.60 17.50
N THR A 169 -3.34 -7.18 18.71
CA THR A 169 -3.53 -8.12 19.83
C THR A 169 -4.85 -8.90 19.76
N HIS A 170 -5.69 -8.68 18.74
CA HIS A 170 -7.03 -9.25 18.62
C HIS A 170 -7.27 -10.07 17.34
N TYR A 171 -6.21 -10.41 16.61
CA TYR A 171 -6.23 -11.39 15.53
C TYR A 171 -5.34 -12.58 15.86
#